data_AF-A0A168MWD6-F1
#
_entry.id   AF-A0A168MWD6-F1
#
_cell.length_a   1.000
_cell.length_b   1.000
_cell.length_c   1.000
_cell.angle_alpha   90.00
_cell.angle_beta   90.00
_cell.angle_gamma   90.00
#
_symmetry.space_group_name_H-M   'P 1'
#
loop_
_entity.id
_entity.type
_entity.pdbx_description
1 polymer ?
#
loop_
_entity_poly.entity_id
_entity_poly.type
_entity_poly.pdbx_seq_one_letter_code
_entity_poly.pdbx_strand_id
1 'polypeptide(L)'
;LSDLIRRLEVEEKEHIPTIIRELSSWPYARGDLFHWVTVLDRLDGILLDICTEYSLKDIQTKPFDDQTKELILAIIDLSRTLFENCTNRNIYNSYEHLNMLLNTFDMDVLEQVLQFLIRPAQRINNPRAIRSSFVVPQDKIVELARGWSHVPVELLRIAQDLTVTPKMTTLNLQFYRTTTTEGHQVITENMADSDFQHKQDVDVFMDLVKKYNVPKEPQFELANRIRIAKHVSDPEKRRQLLGIRILAITVMSHAISETTAQNKVFIYEPYLISQLAELISPEKQVDTTLQTYALYALDGITRHRNKLSEVLVAVNASANHGTMMQILRKT
;
A
#
# COMPACT_ATOMS: atom_id res chain seq x y z
N LEU A 1 -1.48 30.62 -4.51
CA LEU A 1 -0.33 29.68 -4.52
C LEU A 1 0.85 30.19 -3.69
N SER A 2 1.46 31.34 -4.01
CA SER A 2 2.64 31.84 -3.29
C SER A 2 2.42 32.07 -1.78
N ASP A 3 1.26 32.61 -1.39
CA ASP A 3 0.91 32.78 0.04
C ASP A 3 0.80 31.43 0.76
N LEU A 4 0.20 30.44 0.10
CA LEU A 4 0.04 29.09 0.66
C LEU A 4 1.39 28.39 0.83
N ILE A 5 2.27 28.49 -0.17
CA ILE A 5 3.66 27.98 -0.07
C ILE A 5 4.36 28.64 1.12
N ARG A 6 4.29 29.97 1.24
CA ARG A 6 4.88 30.71 2.36
C ARG A 6 4.35 30.22 3.72
N ARG A 7 3.04 30.02 3.86
CA ARG A 7 2.43 29.49 5.09
C ARG A 7 2.97 28.08 5.41
N LEU A 8 3.08 27.20 4.41
CA LEU A 8 3.70 25.88 4.59
C LEU A 8 5.19 25.93 4.93
N GLU A 9 5.90 27.01 4.61
CA GLU A 9 7.31 27.18 5.00
C GLU A 9 7.46 27.63 6.47
N VAL A 10 6.56 28.46 6.98
CA VAL A 10 6.78 29.18 8.26
C VAL A 10 5.84 28.79 9.41
N GLU A 11 4.61 28.37 9.12
CA GLU A 11 3.62 28.07 10.17
C GLU A 11 3.97 26.80 10.92
N GLU A 12 3.58 26.69 12.20
CA GLU A 12 3.87 25.51 13.03
C GLU A 12 3.31 24.20 12.43
N LYS A 13 3.93 23.06 12.77
CA LYS A 13 3.64 21.76 12.14
C LYS A 13 2.18 21.32 12.34
N GLU A 14 1.57 21.77 13.44
CA GLU A 14 0.18 21.53 13.82
C GLU A 14 -0.81 22.18 12.85
N HIS A 15 -0.42 23.27 12.18
CA HIS A 15 -1.25 23.97 11.19
C HIS A 15 -1.13 23.40 9.78
N ILE A 16 -0.08 22.62 9.49
CA ILE A 16 0.20 22.06 8.16
C ILE A 16 -1.00 21.29 7.59
N PRO A 17 -1.67 20.37 8.34
CA PRO A 17 -2.83 19.65 7.80
C PRO A 17 -3.95 20.57 7.35
N THR A 18 -4.25 21.60 8.14
CA THR A 18 -5.28 22.59 7.82
C THR A 18 -4.92 23.39 6.58
N ILE A 19 -3.67 23.84 6.45
CA ILE A 19 -3.19 24.58 5.27
C ILE A 19 -3.26 23.70 4.02
N ILE A 20 -2.85 22.42 4.10
CA ILE A 20 -2.88 21.49 2.97
C ILE A 20 -4.32 21.23 2.50
N ARG A 21 -5.30 21.16 3.42
CA ARG A 21 -6.72 21.01 3.05
C ARG A 21 -7.26 22.15 2.20
N GLU A 22 -6.68 23.35 2.30
CA GLU A 22 -7.02 24.48 1.41
C GLU A 22 -6.66 24.19 -0.07
N LEU A 23 -5.78 23.21 -0.33
CA LEU A 23 -5.41 22.71 -1.67
C LEU A 23 -6.19 21.46 -2.11
N SER A 24 -7.33 21.14 -1.50
CA SER A 24 -8.10 19.93 -1.84
C SER A 24 -8.46 19.80 -3.34
N SER A 25 -8.44 20.91 -4.07
CA SER A 25 -8.40 20.94 -5.53
C SER A 25 -7.20 21.75 -6.02
N TRP A 26 -6.69 21.45 -7.21
CA TRP A 26 -5.65 22.24 -7.86
C TRP A 26 -6.27 23.24 -8.84
N PRO A 27 -6.63 24.47 -8.41
CA PRO A 27 -7.24 25.48 -9.29
C PRO A 27 -6.22 26.20 -10.18
N TYR A 28 -4.94 25.86 -10.06
CA TYR A 28 -3.85 26.57 -10.71
C TYR A 28 -3.48 25.93 -12.04
N ALA A 29 -2.76 26.68 -12.89
CA ALA A 29 -2.07 26.08 -14.02
C ALA A 29 -1.05 25.04 -13.53
N ARG A 30 -0.58 24.18 -14.44
CA ARG A 30 0.49 23.22 -14.14
C ARG A 30 1.69 23.95 -13.54
N GLY A 31 2.09 23.54 -12.34
CA GLY A 31 3.19 24.15 -11.58
C GLY A 31 4.55 23.56 -11.91
N ASP A 32 5.56 24.05 -11.21
CA ASP A 32 6.92 23.52 -11.21
C ASP A 32 7.31 23.15 -9.77
N LEU A 33 7.82 21.93 -9.57
CA LEU A 33 8.21 21.45 -8.25
C LEU A 33 9.37 22.25 -7.65
N PHE A 34 10.17 22.96 -8.47
CA PHE A 34 11.22 23.86 -7.97
C PHE A 34 10.69 24.97 -7.04
N HIS A 35 9.43 25.41 -7.20
CA HIS A 35 8.82 26.39 -6.29
C HIS A 35 8.48 25.81 -4.91
N TRP A 36 8.56 24.49 -4.74
CA TRP A 36 8.19 23.78 -3.53
C TRP A 36 9.39 23.24 -2.77
N VAL A 37 10.63 23.48 -3.23
CA VAL A 37 11.85 22.89 -2.63
C VAL A 37 11.93 23.14 -1.14
N THR A 38 11.78 24.39 -0.69
CA THR A 38 11.82 24.74 0.74
C THR A 38 10.75 24.01 1.55
N VAL A 39 9.52 23.90 1.01
CA VAL A 39 8.43 23.17 1.66
C VAL A 39 8.76 21.68 1.70
N LEU A 40 9.21 21.10 0.59
CA LEU A 40 9.53 19.67 0.50
C LEU A 40 10.67 19.30 1.46
N ASP A 41 11.74 20.10 1.54
CA ASP A 41 12.85 19.88 2.47
C ASP A 41 12.38 19.95 3.94
N ARG A 42 11.47 20.89 4.24
CA ARG A 42 10.85 20.98 5.57
C ARG A 42 10.01 19.74 5.89
N LEU A 43 9.17 19.30 4.96
CA LEU A 43 8.33 18.12 5.15
C LEU A 43 9.15 16.83 5.22
N ASP A 44 10.27 16.75 4.50
CA ASP A 44 11.25 15.68 4.58
C ASP A 44 11.82 15.56 6.00
N GLY A 45 12.25 16.67 6.59
CA GLY A 45 12.71 16.72 7.99
C GLY A 45 11.63 16.29 8.99
N ILE A 46 10.38 16.71 8.80
CA ILE A 46 9.25 16.28 9.64
C ILE A 46 9.03 14.77 9.54
N LEU A 47 9.05 14.20 8.32
CA LEU A 47 8.91 12.76 8.12
C LEU A 47 10.06 11.98 8.75
N LEU A 48 11.29 12.49 8.68
CA LEU A 48 12.46 11.91 9.34
C LEU A 48 12.29 11.86 10.87
N ASP A 49 11.85 12.96 11.47
CA ASP A 49 11.62 13.06 12.92
C ASP A 49 10.56 12.02 13.36
N ILE A 50 9.45 11.95 12.63
CA ILE A 50 8.38 10.95 12.88
C ILE A 50 8.91 9.53 12.73
N CYS A 51 9.65 9.23 11.65
CA CYS A 51 10.21 7.90 11.43
C CYS A 51 11.17 7.48 12.56
N THR A 52 11.88 8.44 13.13
CA THR A 52 12.79 8.24 14.26
C THR A 52 12.02 8.00 15.56
N GLU A 53 11.05 8.86 15.89
CA GLU A 53 10.23 8.75 17.11
C GLU A 53 9.51 7.39 17.18
N TYR A 54 8.95 6.95 16.06
CA TYR A 54 8.16 5.72 15.97
C TYR A 54 8.97 4.49 15.55
N SER A 55 10.30 4.60 15.49
CA SER A 55 11.24 3.51 15.17
C SER A 55 10.93 2.78 13.85
N LEU A 56 10.47 3.51 12.83
CA LEU A 56 9.97 2.97 11.56
C LEU A 56 11.05 2.44 10.61
N LYS A 57 12.30 2.39 11.06
CA LYS A 57 13.35 1.63 10.35
C LYS A 57 12.99 0.14 10.33
N ASP A 58 12.48 -0.35 11.46
CA ASP A 58 11.89 -1.67 11.63
C ASP A 58 10.36 -1.55 11.75
N ILE A 59 9.67 -2.66 12.04
CA ILE A 59 8.23 -2.67 12.32
C ILE A 59 7.89 -1.76 13.51
N GLN A 60 6.86 -0.93 13.34
CA GLN A 60 6.38 0.01 14.33
C GLN A 60 6.14 -0.65 15.69
N THR A 61 6.64 -0.02 16.76
CA THR A 61 6.53 -0.50 18.15
C THR A 61 5.64 0.37 19.04
N LYS A 62 5.17 1.50 18.54
CA LYS A 62 4.24 2.41 19.22
C LYS A 62 3.21 2.93 18.19
N PRO A 63 1.90 2.92 18.47
CA PRO A 63 0.91 3.48 17.56
C PRO A 63 1.06 5.00 17.44
N PHE A 64 0.74 5.56 16.28
CA PHE A 64 0.69 7.01 16.09
C PHE A 64 -0.41 7.62 16.97
N ASP A 65 -0.15 8.80 17.51
CA ASP A 65 -1.22 9.67 17.98
C ASP A 65 -1.97 10.30 16.80
N ASP A 66 -3.17 10.83 17.07
CA ASP A 66 -4.06 11.38 16.04
C ASP A 66 -3.43 12.56 15.28
N GLN A 67 -2.67 13.42 15.96
CA GLN A 67 -2.04 14.59 15.35
C GLN A 67 -0.91 14.17 14.39
N THR A 68 -0.08 13.23 14.83
CA THR A 68 0.98 12.64 14.00
C THR A 68 0.40 11.96 12.78
N LYS A 69 -0.66 11.15 12.96
CA LYS A 69 -1.34 10.49 11.84
C LYS A 69 -1.90 11.50 10.85
N GLU A 70 -2.61 12.52 11.33
CA GLU A 70 -3.16 13.58 10.50
C GLU A 70 -2.08 14.32 9.70
N LEU A 71 -0.94 14.60 10.33
CA LEU A 71 0.20 15.24 9.69
C LEU A 71 0.83 14.36 8.59
N ILE A 72 1.06 13.08 8.86
CA ILE A 72 1.59 12.13 7.85
C ILE A 72 0.67 12.09 6.63
N LEU A 73 -0.64 11.91 6.85
CA LEU A 73 -1.62 11.82 5.78
C LEU A 73 -1.67 13.11 4.94
N ALA A 74 -1.61 14.28 5.59
CA ALA A 74 -1.58 15.55 4.89
C ALA A 74 -0.31 15.72 4.04
N ILE A 75 0.86 15.35 4.55
CA ILE A 75 2.13 15.41 3.80
C ILE A 75 2.10 14.51 2.56
N ILE A 76 1.56 13.30 2.69
CA ILE A 76 1.40 12.37 1.56
C ILE A 76 0.41 12.93 0.53
N ASP A 77 -0.70 13.51 0.99
CA ASP A 77 -1.72 14.10 0.13
C ASP A 77 -1.19 15.30 -0.67
N LEU A 78 -0.42 16.19 -0.02
CA LEU A 78 0.29 17.26 -0.71
C LEU A 78 1.29 16.68 -1.71
N SER A 79 2.09 15.69 -1.31
CA SER A 79 3.06 15.05 -2.20
C SER A 79 2.38 14.48 -3.46
N ARG A 80 1.23 13.84 -3.31
CA ARG A 80 0.41 13.32 -4.41
C ARG A 80 -0.09 14.46 -5.31
N THR A 81 -0.66 15.49 -4.72
CA THR A 81 -1.20 16.67 -5.41
C THR A 81 -0.11 17.37 -6.23
N LEU A 82 1.08 17.55 -5.66
CA LEU A 82 2.22 18.13 -6.36
C LEU A 82 2.73 17.22 -7.48
N PHE A 83 2.78 15.90 -7.25
CA PHE A 83 3.19 14.95 -8.29
C PHE A 83 2.24 14.93 -9.49
N GLU A 84 0.96 15.17 -9.29
CA GLU A 84 -0.02 15.19 -10.37
C GLU A 84 0.02 16.51 -11.14
N ASN A 85 0.24 17.63 -10.43
CA ASN A 85 0.04 18.97 -10.98
C ASN A 85 1.32 19.76 -11.29
N CYS A 86 2.51 19.27 -10.89
CA CYS A 86 3.79 19.95 -11.17
C CYS A 86 4.70 19.20 -12.16
N THR A 87 5.63 19.91 -12.80
CA THR A 87 6.77 19.36 -13.58
C THR A 87 8.00 19.11 -12.69
N ASN A 88 9.12 18.64 -13.26
CA ASN A 88 10.41 18.47 -12.56
C ASN A 88 10.38 17.55 -11.32
N ARG A 89 9.50 16.55 -11.30
CA ARG A 89 9.28 15.65 -10.15
C ARG A 89 10.46 14.74 -9.80
N ASN A 90 11.55 14.78 -10.57
CA ASN A 90 12.80 14.06 -10.26
C ASN A 90 13.54 14.66 -9.05
N ILE A 91 13.20 15.88 -8.61
CA ILE A 91 13.80 16.51 -7.43
C ILE A 91 13.18 16.03 -6.11
N TYR A 92 12.03 15.35 -6.15
CA TYR A 92 11.41 14.81 -4.94
C TYR A 92 12.29 13.71 -4.35
N ASN A 93 12.60 13.80 -3.05
CA ASN A 93 13.59 12.91 -2.43
C ASN A 93 13.14 12.22 -1.12
N SER A 94 11.91 12.44 -0.64
CA SER A 94 11.42 11.86 0.62
C SER A 94 11.03 10.38 0.55
N TYR A 95 11.47 9.66 -0.50
CA TYR A 95 11.12 8.25 -0.70
C TYR A 95 11.62 7.34 0.41
N GLU A 96 12.77 7.63 1.02
CA GLU A 96 13.30 6.82 2.11
C GLU A 96 12.34 6.80 3.31
N HIS A 97 11.84 7.96 3.73
CA HIS A 97 10.89 8.07 4.84
C HIS A 97 9.53 7.45 4.50
N LEU A 98 9.06 7.61 3.26
CA LEU A 98 7.85 6.93 2.78
C LEU A 98 8.01 5.40 2.80
N ASN A 99 9.19 4.88 2.44
CA ASN A 99 9.49 3.45 2.48
C ASN A 99 9.59 2.92 3.93
N MET A 100 10.02 3.75 4.87
CA MET A 100 9.99 3.45 6.31
C MET A 100 8.54 3.39 6.82
N LEU A 101 7.66 4.30 6.38
CA LEU A 101 6.24 4.29 6.75
C LEU A 101 5.50 3.01 6.37
N LEU A 102 5.97 2.22 5.38
CA LEU A 102 5.42 0.88 5.11
C LEU A 102 5.48 -0.08 6.31
N ASN A 103 6.34 0.20 7.30
CA ASN A 103 6.47 -0.58 8.54
C ASN A 103 5.38 -0.27 9.59
N THR A 104 4.44 0.64 9.30
CA THR A 104 3.34 1.03 10.18
C THR A 104 2.26 -0.05 10.34
N PHE A 105 1.58 -0.11 11.47
CA PHE A 105 0.31 -0.83 11.63
C PHE A 105 -0.92 0.02 11.25
N ASP A 106 -0.77 1.33 11.10
CA ASP A 106 -1.86 2.21 10.66
C ASP A 106 -2.19 2.00 9.18
N MET A 107 -3.37 1.43 8.91
CA MET A 107 -3.78 1.04 7.55
C MET A 107 -4.02 2.25 6.64
N ASP A 108 -4.49 3.38 7.17
CA ASP A 108 -4.71 4.59 6.38
C ASP A 108 -3.38 5.14 5.88
N VAL A 109 -2.37 5.21 6.75
CA VAL A 109 -1.01 5.61 6.36
C VAL A 109 -0.43 4.63 5.35
N LEU A 110 -0.55 3.32 5.59
CA LEU A 110 -0.03 2.30 4.68
C LEU A 110 -0.65 2.39 3.28
N GLU A 111 -1.96 2.54 3.21
CA GLU A 111 -2.72 2.69 1.97
C GLU A 111 -2.31 3.97 1.22
N GLN A 112 -2.23 5.10 1.91
CA GLN A 112 -1.85 6.39 1.30
C GLN A 112 -0.41 6.40 0.78
N VAL A 113 0.52 5.79 1.51
CA VAL A 113 1.90 5.61 1.02
C VAL A 113 1.89 4.79 -0.26
N LEU A 114 1.24 3.62 -0.29
CA LEU A 114 1.20 2.78 -1.49
C LEU A 114 0.54 3.48 -2.68
N GLN A 115 -0.55 4.22 -2.45
CA GLN A 115 -1.21 5.01 -3.47
C GLN A 115 -0.27 6.06 -4.08
N PHE A 116 0.51 6.76 -3.25
CA PHE A 116 1.53 7.69 -3.74
C PHE A 116 2.64 6.97 -4.51
N LEU A 117 3.16 5.84 -4.00
CA LEU A 117 4.27 5.09 -4.60
C LEU A 117 4.00 4.58 -6.03
N ILE A 118 2.73 4.47 -6.45
CA ILE A 118 2.37 4.18 -7.85
C ILE A 118 2.96 5.23 -8.81
N ARG A 119 2.90 6.52 -8.45
CA ARG A 119 3.31 7.64 -9.31
C ARG A 119 4.79 7.60 -9.70
N PRO A 120 5.75 7.48 -8.76
CA PRO A 120 7.15 7.30 -9.12
C PRO A 120 7.43 5.93 -9.74
N ALA A 121 6.75 4.85 -9.31
CA ALA A 121 6.91 3.50 -9.89
C ALA A 121 6.59 3.48 -11.39
N GLN A 122 5.53 4.17 -11.81
CA GLN A 122 5.13 4.28 -13.22
C GLN A 122 6.23 4.85 -14.13
N ARG A 123 7.21 5.57 -13.57
CA ARG A 123 8.25 6.28 -14.32
C ARG A 123 9.57 5.51 -14.41
N ILE A 124 9.79 4.47 -13.60
CA ILE A 124 11.07 3.74 -13.53
C ILE A 124 11.50 3.21 -14.90
N ASN A 125 10.55 2.63 -15.64
CA ASN A 125 10.80 2.00 -16.94
C ASN A 125 10.68 2.96 -18.13
N ASN A 126 10.58 4.28 -17.90
CA ASN A 126 10.51 5.27 -18.96
C ASN A 126 11.93 5.75 -19.35
N PRO A 127 12.46 5.35 -20.52
CA PRO A 127 13.83 5.69 -20.93
C PRO A 127 14.05 7.20 -21.16
N ARG A 128 12.97 7.99 -21.30
CA ARG A 128 13.02 9.46 -21.44
C ARG A 128 12.91 10.19 -20.10
N ALA A 129 12.65 9.49 -19.00
CA ALA A 129 12.59 10.12 -17.69
C ALA A 129 14.00 10.37 -17.15
N ILE A 130 14.22 11.57 -16.60
CA ILE A 130 15.39 11.84 -15.76
C ILE A 130 15.39 10.81 -14.61
N ARG A 131 16.55 10.23 -14.32
CA ARG A 131 16.71 9.23 -13.25
C ARG A 131 16.19 9.80 -11.93
N SER A 132 15.22 9.11 -11.35
CA SER A 132 14.70 9.38 -10.02
C SER A 132 15.58 8.70 -8.98
N SER A 133 15.64 9.24 -7.75
CA SER A 133 16.22 8.55 -6.58
C SER A 133 15.30 7.45 -6.03
N PHE A 134 14.09 7.31 -6.58
CA PHE A 134 13.13 6.33 -6.11
C PHE A 134 13.63 4.88 -6.24
N VAL A 135 13.74 4.21 -5.09
CA VAL A 135 14.02 2.79 -4.97
C VAL A 135 12.84 2.11 -4.30
N VAL A 136 12.37 1.03 -4.92
CA VAL A 136 11.18 0.31 -4.45
C VAL A 136 11.61 -0.73 -3.40
N PRO A 137 10.97 -0.77 -2.22
CA PRO A 137 11.25 -1.77 -1.20
C PRO A 137 10.64 -3.12 -1.62
N GLN A 138 11.34 -3.83 -2.51
CA GLN A 138 10.80 -4.98 -3.25
C GLN A 138 10.21 -6.06 -2.33
N ASP A 139 10.90 -6.44 -1.26
CA ASP A 139 10.45 -7.50 -0.36
C ASP A 139 9.13 -7.15 0.33
N LYS A 140 8.98 -5.89 0.79
CA LYS A 140 7.75 -5.39 1.42
C LYS A 140 6.59 -5.36 0.43
N ILE A 141 6.84 -4.84 -0.78
CA ILE A 141 5.81 -4.74 -1.83
C ILE A 141 5.35 -6.12 -2.26
N VAL A 142 6.27 -7.06 -2.45
CA VAL A 142 5.92 -8.45 -2.79
C VAL A 142 5.14 -9.11 -1.66
N GLU A 143 5.54 -8.92 -0.40
CA GLU A 143 4.83 -9.50 0.74
C GLU A 143 3.39 -8.95 0.87
N LEU A 144 3.19 -7.65 0.64
CA LEU A 144 1.86 -7.04 0.63
C LEU A 144 1.00 -7.47 -0.58
N ALA A 145 1.63 -7.78 -1.73
CA ALA A 145 0.92 -8.18 -2.95
C ALA A 145 0.41 -9.64 -2.90
N ARG A 146 1.07 -10.50 -2.11
CA ARG A 146 0.72 -11.92 -1.99
C ARG A 146 -0.69 -12.13 -1.44
N GLY A 147 -1.29 -13.24 -1.86
CA GLY A 147 -2.55 -13.76 -1.34
C GLY A 147 -2.56 -13.95 0.17
N TRP A 148 -3.73 -13.75 0.76
CA TRP A 148 -3.97 -14.04 2.18
C TRP A 148 -3.91 -15.56 2.36
N SER A 149 -2.98 -16.02 3.20
CA SER A 149 -2.49 -17.40 3.32
C SER A 149 -3.57 -18.51 3.45
N HIS A 150 -3.19 -19.71 3.00
CA HIS A 150 -3.81 -21.06 3.12
C HIS A 150 -5.25 -21.28 2.63
N VAL A 151 -6.06 -20.24 2.47
CA VAL A 151 -7.42 -20.38 1.94
C VAL A 151 -7.48 -19.60 0.64
N PRO A 152 -7.63 -20.25 -0.52
CA PRO A 152 -7.91 -19.52 -1.75
C PRO A 152 -9.27 -18.84 -1.60
N VAL A 153 -9.27 -17.53 -1.47
CA VAL A 153 -10.47 -16.70 -1.37
C VAL A 153 -10.51 -15.77 -2.58
N GLU A 154 -11.64 -15.76 -3.26
CA GLU A 154 -11.88 -14.86 -4.39
C GLU A 154 -11.88 -13.39 -3.93
N LEU A 155 -11.22 -12.51 -4.68
CA LEU A 155 -11.17 -11.07 -4.34
C LEU A 155 -12.58 -10.47 -4.19
N LEU A 156 -13.54 -10.91 -5.00
CA LEU A 156 -14.92 -10.43 -4.94
C LEU A 156 -15.57 -10.73 -3.57
N ARG A 157 -15.34 -11.91 -3.01
CA ARG A 157 -15.84 -12.28 -1.68
C ARG A 157 -15.23 -11.41 -0.59
N ILE A 158 -13.92 -11.15 -0.68
CA ILE A 158 -13.22 -10.24 0.24
C ILE A 158 -13.83 -8.83 0.18
N ALA A 159 -14.10 -8.34 -1.04
CA ALA A 159 -14.70 -7.03 -1.27
C ALA A 159 -16.15 -6.92 -0.75
N GLN A 160 -16.87 -8.03 -0.63
CA GLN A 160 -18.30 -8.07 -0.33
C GLN A 160 -18.61 -8.98 0.87
N ASP A 161 -19.25 -10.12 0.61
CA ASP A 161 -19.87 -11.03 1.57
C ASP A 161 -18.98 -12.24 1.88
N LEU A 162 -17.88 -11.99 2.59
CA LEU A 162 -16.98 -13.05 3.03
C LEU A 162 -17.50 -13.77 4.28
N THR A 163 -17.67 -15.09 4.18
CA THR A 163 -17.86 -15.96 5.35
C THR A 163 -16.50 -16.26 5.99
N VAL A 164 -16.23 -15.61 7.12
CA VAL A 164 -14.94 -15.77 7.81
C VAL A 164 -14.87 -17.14 8.47
N THR A 165 -13.83 -17.89 8.14
CA THR A 165 -13.55 -19.20 8.75
C THR A 165 -12.47 -19.07 9.82
N PRO A 166 -12.39 -19.98 10.81
CA PRO A 166 -11.35 -19.95 11.84
C PRO A 166 -9.92 -19.95 11.28
N LYS A 167 -9.71 -20.57 10.10
CA LYS A 167 -8.40 -20.57 9.42
C LYS A 167 -7.95 -19.17 9.00
N MET A 168 -8.88 -18.26 8.74
CA MET A 168 -8.60 -16.89 8.28
C MET A 168 -8.20 -15.98 9.44
N THR A 169 -8.68 -16.27 10.65
CA THR A 169 -8.27 -15.57 11.87
C THR A 169 -7.07 -16.24 12.54
N THR A 170 -6.65 -17.42 12.08
CA THR A 170 -5.47 -18.11 12.59
C THR A 170 -4.21 -17.63 11.90
N LEU A 171 -3.38 -16.89 12.63
CA LEU A 171 -2.03 -16.55 12.21
C LEU A 171 -1.18 -17.81 12.21
N ASN A 172 -0.62 -18.16 11.06
CA ASN A 172 0.39 -19.20 10.94
C ASN A 172 1.66 -18.54 10.40
N LEU A 173 2.84 -18.77 10.98
CA LEU A 173 4.12 -18.29 10.47
C LEU A 173 5.22 -19.31 10.72
N GLN A 174 6.04 -19.58 9.71
CA GLN A 174 7.15 -20.53 9.79
C GLN A 174 8.47 -19.79 9.54
N PHE A 175 9.45 -19.97 10.41
CA PHE A 175 10.78 -19.37 10.24
C PHE A 175 11.86 -20.20 10.94
N TYR A 176 13.12 -19.96 10.58
CA TYR A 176 14.27 -20.56 11.23
C TYR A 176 14.82 -19.61 12.29
N ARG A 177 15.02 -20.12 13.51
CA ARG A 177 15.68 -19.36 14.57
C ARG A 177 17.19 -19.39 14.36
N THR A 178 17.81 -18.22 14.38
CA THR A 178 19.27 -18.03 14.21
C THR A 178 20.00 -17.80 15.54
N THR A 179 19.28 -17.77 16.68
CA THR A 179 19.83 -17.54 18.02
C THR A 179 19.69 -18.76 18.92
N THR A 180 20.76 -19.07 19.70
CA THR A 180 20.98 -20.07 20.79
C THR A 180 20.38 -21.48 20.71
N THR A 181 19.20 -21.66 20.13
CA THR A 181 18.56 -22.95 19.80
C THR A 181 18.15 -22.89 18.34
N GLU A 182 19.06 -23.21 17.43
CA GLU A 182 18.76 -23.31 16.00
C GLU A 182 17.65 -24.33 15.75
N GLY A 183 16.65 -23.96 14.97
CA GLY A 183 15.51 -24.83 14.71
C GLY A 183 14.41 -24.16 13.92
N HIS A 184 13.61 -25.00 13.26
CA HIS A 184 12.38 -24.58 12.59
C HIS A 184 11.31 -24.27 13.65
N GLN A 185 10.77 -23.06 13.62
CA GLN A 185 9.74 -22.61 14.55
C GLN A 185 8.47 -22.27 13.79
N VAL A 186 7.33 -22.65 14.38
CA VAL A 186 5.99 -22.35 13.86
C VAL A 186 5.22 -21.56 14.90
N ILE A 187 4.69 -20.41 14.52
CA ILE A 187 3.69 -19.66 15.28
C ILE A 187 2.34 -20.06 14.71
N THR A 188 1.44 -20.53 15.58
CA THR A 188 0.04 -20.79 15.26
C THR A 188 -0.79 -20.19 16.38
N GLU A 189 -1.43 -19.05 16.13
CA GLU A 189 -2.18 -18.28 17.13
C GLU A 189 -3.49 -17.79 16.51
N ASN A 190 -4.61 -17.96 17.20
CA ASN A 190 -5.90 -17.48 16.70
C ASN A 190 -6.12 -16.03 17.16
N MET A 191 -6.11 -15.11 16.21
CA MET A 191 -6.27 -13.69 16.47
C MET A 191 -7.67 -13.30 16.96
N ALA A 192 -8.65 -14.20 16.85
CA ALA A 192 -9.98 -14.02 17.41
C ALA A 192 -10.08 -14.41 18.89
N ASP A 193 -9.03 -14.98 19.49
CA ASP A 193 -9.02 -15.33 20.92
C ASP A 193 -9.01 -14.06 21.79
N SER A 194 -9.62 -14.13 22.97
CA SER A 194 -9.73 -13.00 23.92
C SER A 194 -8.39 -12.36 24.27
N ASP A 195 -7.31 -13.15 24.24
CA ASP A 195 -5.95 -12.72 24.56
C ASP A 195 -5.38 -11.73 23.53
N PHE A 196 -5.90 -11.73 22.29
CA PHE A 196 -5.43 -10.88 21.20
C PHE A 196 -6.48 -9.89 20.69
N GLN A 197 -7.77 -10.21 20.84
CA GLN A 197 -8.88 -9.42 20.28
C GLN A 197 -8.90 -7.97 20.77
N HIS A 198 -8.61 -7.72 22.05
CA HIS A 198 -8.68 -6.39 22.66
C HIS A 198 -7.36 -5.61 22.64
N LYS A 199 -6.27 -6.25 22.22
CA LYS A 199 -4.95 -5.61 22.14
C LYS A 199 -4.81 -4.82 20.84
N GLN A 200 -3.97 -3.79 20.82
CA GLN A 200 -3.59 -3.16 19.56
C GLN A 200 -2.69 -4.11 18.76
N ASP A 201 -2.65 -3.96 17.44
CA ASP A 201 -1.84 -4.82 16.57
C ASP A 201 -0.34 -4.74 16.91
N VAL A 202 0.12 -3.54 17.29
CA VAL A 202 1.47 -3.26 17.76
C VAL A 202 1.81 -4.10 19.00
N ASP A 203 0.90 -4.16 19.97
CA ASP A 203 1.10 -4.95 21.20
C ASP A 203 1.15 -6.44 20.91
N VAL A 204 0.24 -6.93 20.05
CA VAL A 204 0.24 -8.33 19.61
C VAL A 204 1.54 -8.68 18.91
N PHE A 205 2.03 -7.80 18.04
CA PHE A 205 3.30 -8.00 17.35
C PHE A 205 4.47 -8.08 18.34
N MET A 206 4.58 -7.14 19.27
CA MET A 206 5.65 -7.14 20.27
C MET A 206 5.60 -8.39 21.16
N ASP A 207 4.39 -8.79 21.60
CA ASP A 207 4.19 -10.00 22.39
C ASP A 207 4.65 -11.25 21.63
N LEU A 208 4.29 -11.39 20.35
CA LEU A 208 4.68 -12.53 19.52
C LEU A 208 6.19 -12.54 19.22
N VAL A 209 6.77 -11.38 18.89
CA VAL A 209 8.22 -11.26 18.66
C VAL A 209 9.00 -11.70 19.90
N LYS A 210 8.58 -11.26 21.08
CA LYS A 210 9.20 -11.62 22.37
C LYS A 210 8.95 -13.08 22.75
N LYS A 211 7.71 -13.56 22.64
CA LYS A 211 7.31 -14.93 22.99
C LYS A 211 8.04 -15.98 22.15
N TYR A 212 8.18 -15.71 20.85
CA TYR A 212 8.74 -16.66 19.89
C TYR A 212 10.20 -16.38 19.50
N ASN A 213 10.81 -15.28 19.96
CA ASN A 213 12.15 -14.84 19.55
C ASN A 213 12.28 -14.70 18.02
N VAL A 214 11.34 -13.97 17.42
CA VAL A 214 11.23 -13.81 15.96
C VAL A 214 12.39 -12.95 15.43
N PRO A 215 13.23 -13.47 14.50
CA PRO A 215 14.33 -12.70 13.94
C PRO A 215 13.82 -11.59 13.01
N LYS A 216 14.68 -10.66 12.58
CA LYS A 216 14.27 -9.43 11.87
C LYS A 216 13.66 -9.72 10.50
N GLU A 217 14.13 -10.75 9.82
CA GLU A 217 13.77 -11.09 8.44
C GLU A 217 12.25 -11.38 8.27
N PRO A 218 11.61 -12.27 9.07
CA PRO A 218 10.17 -12.54 8.96
C PRO A 218 9.27 -11.53 9.70
N GLN A 219 9.80 -10.47 10.33
CA GLN A 219 8.97 -9.55 11.11
C GLN A 219 7.95 -8.78 10.26
N PHE A 220 8.30 -8.43 9.02
CA PHE A 220 7.34 -7.76 8.13
C PHE A 220 6.20 -8.70 7.70
N GLU A 221 6.52 -9.95 7.39
CA GLU A 221 5.54 -11.01 7.11
C GLU A 221 4.64 -11.27 8.33
N LEU A 222 5.22 -11.33 9.53
CA LEU A 222 4.46 -11.44 10.79
C LEU A 222 3.48 -10.27 10.95
N ALA A 223 3.96 -9.03 10.79
CA ALA A 223 3.12 -7.84 10.90
C ALA A 223 1.97 -7.85 9.91
N ASN A 224 2.24 -8.22 8.65
CA ASN A 224 1.20 -8.34 7.62
C ASN A 224 0.15 -9.41 7.98
N ARG A 225 0.60 -10.57 8.47
CA ARG A 225 -0.31 -11.64 8.91
C ARG A 225 -1.17 -11.24 10.10
N ILE A 226 -0.64 -10.47 11.05
CA ILE A 226 -1.41 -9.90 12.16
C ILE A 226 -2.51 -8.97 11.62
N ARG A 227 -2.16 -8.03 10.74
CA ARG A 227 -3.13 -7.09 10.14
C ARG A 227 -4.29 -7.85 9.48
N ILE A 228 -3.99 -8.86 8.68
CA ILE A 228 -5.01 -9.66 7.99
C ILE A 228 -5.85 -10.46 8.99
N ALA A 229 -5.22 -11.28 9.83
CA ALA A 229 -5.92 -12.23 10.69
C ALA A 229 -6.77 -11.54 11.79
N LYS A 230 -6.35 -10.37 12.29
CA LYS A 230 -7.13 -9.60 13.26
C LYS A 230 -8.33 -8.89 12.66
N HIS A 231 -8.21 -8.37 11.44
CA HIS A 231 -9.23 -7.47 10.87
C HIS A 231 -10.08 -8.08 9.76
N VAL A 232 -9.82 -9.31 9.32
CA VAL A 232 -10.60 -10.00 8.25
C VAL A 232 -12.11 -10.11 8.57
N SER A 233 -12.47 -10.15 9.86
CA SER A 233 -13.85 -10.19 10.33
C SER A 233 -14.60 -8.86 10.20
N ASP A 234 -13.89 -7.74 10.16
CA ASP A 234 -14.45 -6.41 9.98
C ASP A 234 -14.57 -6.09 8.48
N PRO A 235 -15.78 -5.91 7.92
CA PRO A 235 -15.95 -5.66 6.49
C PRO A 235 -15.26 -4.41 5.97
N GLU A 236 -15.21 -3.32 6.74
CA GLU A 236 -14.57 -2.05 6.33
C GLU A 236 -13.06 -2.27 6.23
N LYS A 237 -12.45 -2.74 7.33
CA LYS A 237 -11.01 -3.00 7.38
C LYS A 237 -10.57 -4.08 6.40
N ARG A 238 -11.39 -5.11 6.19
CA ARG A 238 -11.17 -6.14 5.19
C ARG A 238 -11.09 -5.55 3.78
N ARG A 239 -12.00 -4.65 3.41
CA ARG A 239 -11.94 -3.95 2.12
C ARG A 239 -10.70 -3.08 2.01
N GLN A 240 -10.33 -2.38 3.07
CA GLN A 240 -9.10 -1.59 3.10
C GLN A 240 -7.84 -2.44 2.89
N LEU A 241 -7.73 -3.59 3.57
CA LEU A 241 -6.63 -4.54 3.37
C LEU A 241 -6.58 -5.07 1.94
N LEU A 242 -7.75 -5.30 1.32
CA LEU A 242 -7.81 -5.66 -0.10
C LEU A 242 -7.30 -4.50 -0.97
N GLY A 243 -7.68 -3.26 -0.66
CA GLY A 243 -7.18 -2.06 -1.34
C GLY A 243 -5.65 -1.95 -1.26
N ILE A 244 -5.09 -2.05 -0.06
CA ILE A 244 -3.64 -2.10 0.21
C ILE A 244 -2.95 -3.16 -0.65
N ARG A 245 -3.51 -4.37 -0.71
CA ARG A 245 -2.98 -5.46 -1.53
C ARG A 245 -3.00 -5.13 -3.03
N ILE A 246 -4.11 -4.59 -3.54
CA ILE A 246 -4.23 -4.22 -4.96
C ILE A 246 -3.27 -3.08 -5.32
N LEU A 247 -3.10 -2.10 -4.44
CA LEU A 247 -2.10 -1.03 -4.61
C LEU A 247 -0.67 -1.59 -4.62
N ALA A 248 -0.34 -2.54 -3.74
CA ALA A 248 0.95 -3.23 -3.75
C ALA A 248 1.18 -4.01 -5.06
N ILE A 249 0.17 -4.71 -5.59
CA ILE A 249 0.22 -5.36 -6.91
C ILE A 249 0.50 -4.32 -8.02
N THR A 250 -0.12 -3.14 -7.95
CA THR A 250 0.11 -2.05 -8.89
C THR A 250 1.57 -1.58 -8.85
N VAL A 251 2.10 -1.29 -7.66
CA VAL A 251 3.50 -0.87 -7.48
C VAL A 251 4.46 -1.95 -7.98
N MET A 252 4.21 -3.22 -7.61
CA MET A 252 4.99 -4.37 -8.09
C MET A 252 5.03 -4.42 -9.62
N SER A 253 3.88 -4.31 -10.27
CA SER A 253 3.77 -4.45 -11.74
C SER A 253 4.46 -3.32 -12.51
N HIS A 254 4.68 -2.17 -11.87
CA HIS A 254 5.43 -1.06 -12.48
C HIS A 254 6.92 -1.10 -12.20
N ALA A 255 7.33 -1.60 -11.03
CA ALA A 255 8.69 -1.40 -10.51
C ALA A 255 9.53 -2.67 -10.37
N ILE A 256 8.90 -3.84 -10.29
CA ILE A 256 9.57 -5.12 -10.07
C ILE A 256 9.62 -5.88 -11.40
N SER A 257 10.68 -6.66 -11.63
CA SER A 257 10.82 -7.39 -12.88
C SER A 257 9.73 -8.46 -13.05
N GLU A 258 9.32 -8.68 -14.31
CA GLU A 258 8.29 -9.65 -14.67
C GLU A 258 8.63 -11.06 -14.14
N THR A 259 9.89 -11.48 -14.22
CA THR A 259 10.35 -12.78 -13.68
C THR A 259 10.15 -12.89 -12.18
N THR A 260 10.44 -11.82 -11.42
CA THR A 260 10.27 -11.83 -9.97
C THR A 260 8.79 -11.85 -9.60
N ALA A 261 7.97 -11.01 -10.24
CA ALA A 261 6.53 -11.00 -10.04
C ALA A 261 5.88 -12.36 -10.39
N GLN A 262 6.33 -12.99 -11.48
CA GLN A 262 5.87 -14.33 -11.87
C GLN A 262 6.19 -15.37 -10.79
N ASN A 263 7.44 -15.42 -10.32
CA ASN A 263 7.90 -16.42 -9.38
C ASN A 263 7.39 -16.23 -7.94
N LYS A 264 7.04 -14.98 -7.57
CA LYS A 264 6.65 -14.64 -6.19
C LYS A 264 5.15 -14.46 -6.00
N VAL A 265 4.40 -14.14 -7.05
CA VAL A 265 2.96 -13.87 -6.97
C VAL A 265 2.17 -14.68 -8.00
N PHE A 266 2.36 -14.44 -9.30
CA PHE A 266 1.45 -15.00 -10.33
C PHE A 266 1.44 -16.54 -10.40
N ILE A 267 2.55 -17.22 -10.10
CA ILE A 267 2.59 -18.69 -10.08
C ILE A 267 1.70 -19.29 -8.98
N TYR A 268 1.57 -18.60 -7.85
CA TYR A 268 0.73 -19.04 -6.72
C TYR A 268 -0.72 -18.58 -6.86
N GLU A 269 -0.98 -17.60 -7.72
CA GLU A 269 -2.29 -16.96 -7.91
C GLU A 269 -2.65 -16.85 -9.40
N PRO A 270 -2.89 -17.99 -10.08
CA PRO A 270 -3.12 -18.02 -11.53
C PRO A 270 -4.40 -17.29 -11.97
N TYR A 271 -5.36 -17.09 -11.07
CA TYR A 271 -6.63 -16.41 -11.36
C TYR A 271 -6.65 -14.93 -10.94
N LEU A 272 -5.50 -14.37 -10.51
CA LEU A 272 -5.44 -13.00 -10.00
C LEU A 272 -5.96 -11.98 -11.01
N ILE A 273 -5.55 -12.09 -12.29
CA ILE A 273 -5.96 -11.15 -13.35
C ILE A 273 -7.47 -11.23 -13.61
N SER A 274 -8.03 -12.44 -13.71
CA SER A 274 -9.48 -12.61 -13.87
C SER A 274 -10.28 -12.10 -12.68
N GLN A 275 -9.78 -12.29 -11.46
CA GLN A 275 -10.45 -11.79 -10.25
C GLN A 275 -10.38 -10.26 -10.15
N LEU A 276 -9.27 -9.63 -10.54
CA LEU A 276 -9.18 -8.16 -10.65
C LEU A 276 -10.16 -7.61 -11.70
N ALA A 277 -10.32 -8.30 -12.84
CA ALA A 277 -11.29 -7.92 -13.87
C ALA A 277 -12.75 -8.10 -13.39
N GLU A 278 -13.02 -9.08 -12.53
CA GLU A 278 -14.34 -9.23 -11.92
C GLU A 278 -14.69 -8.06 -10.99
N LEU A 279 -13.73 -7.53 -10.23
CA LEU A 279 -13.97 -6.40 -9.33
C LEU A 279 -14.46 -5.14 -10.06
N ILE A 280 -14.02 -4.91 -11.29
CA ILE A 280 -14.42 -3.74 -12.10
C ILE A 280 -15.75 -3.97 -12.84
N SER A 281 -16.36 -5.15 -12.70
CA SER A 281 -17.57 -5.47 -13.45
C SER A 281 -18.79 -4.71 -12.89
N PRO A 282 -19.51 -3.90 -13.71
CA PRO A 282 -20.58 -3.02 -13.22
C PRO A 282 -21.75 -3.75 -12.55
N GLU A 283 -21.94 -5.03 -12.85
CA GLU A 283 -22.98 -5.89 -12.28
C GLU A 283 -22.70 -6.25 -10.82
N LYS A 284 -21.41 -6.26 -10.42
CA LYS A 284 -20.98 -6.72 -9.11
C LYS A 284 -21.14 -5.66 -8.02
N GLN A 285 -21.31 -4.38 -8.35
CA GLN A 285 -21.53 -3.30 -7.37
C GLN A 285 -20.43 -3.21 -6.29
N VAL A 286 -19.18 -3.45 -6.67
CA VAL A 286 -18.01 -3.27 -5.79
C VAL A 286 -17.79 -1.76 -5.55
N ASP A 287 -17.25 -1.39 -4.39
CA ASP A 287 -16.88 0.00 -4.07
C ASP A 287 -16.00 0.65 -5.16
N THR A 288 -16.27 1.91 -5.48
CA THR A 288 -15.60 2.64 -6.56
C THR A 288 -14.11 2.82 -6.33
N THR A 289 -13.67 2.94 -5.08
CA THR A 289 -12.25 3.04 -4.73
C THR A 289 -11.53 1.74 -5.08
N LEU A 290 -12.10 0.60 -4.69
CA LEU A 290 -11.56 -0.72 -5.04
C LEU A 290 -11.57 -0.97 -6.56
N GLN A 291 -12.62 -0.54 -7.27
CA GLN A 291 -12.65 -0.60 -8.73
C GLN A 291 -11.51 0.22 -9.34
N THR A 292 -11.26 1.42 -8.82
CA THR A 292 -10.17 2.31 -9.28
C THR A 292 -8.81 1.64 -9.05
N TYR A 293 -8.58 1.05 -7.88
CA TYR A 293 -7.35 0.33 -7.60
C TYR A 293 -7.18 -0.90 -8.50
N ALA A 294 -8.25 -1.65 -8.75
CA ALA A 294 -8.22 -2.80 -9.65
C ALA A 294 -7.87 -2.38 -11.10
N LEU A 295 -8.40 -1.24 -11.57
CA LEU A 295 -8.02 -0.67 -12.86
C LEU A 295 -6.53 -0.30 -12.92
N TYR A 296 -5.99 0.32 -11.85
CA TYR A 296 -4.56 0.62 -11.77
C TYR A 296 -3.71 -0.65 -11.80
N ALA A 297 -4.12 -1.69 -11.07
CA ALA A 297 -3.42 -2.96 -11.07
C ALA A 297 -3.44 -3.62 -12.46
N LEU A 298 -4.59 -3.66 -13.13
CA LEU A 298 -4.72 -4.19 -14.48
C LEU A 298 -3.84 -3.42 -15.49
N ASP A 299 -3.87 -2.08 -15.47
CA ASP A 299 -2.97 -1.25 -16.29
C ASP A 299 -1.50 -1.58 -16.01
N GLY A 300 -1.11 -1.67 -14.73
CA GLY A 300 0.24 -2.02 -14.35
C GLY A 300 0.68 -3.37 -14.87
N ILE A 301 -0.17 -4.39 -14.74
CA ILE A 301 0.10 -5.76 -15.20
C ILE A 301 0.29 -5.82 -16.72
N THR A 302 -0.39 -4.98 -17.51
CA THR A 302 -0.19 -4.96 -18.97
C THR A 302 1.24 -4.65 -19.42
N ARG A 303 2.06 -4.08 -18.54
CA ARG A 303 3.49 -3.80 -18.82
C ARG A 303 4.35 -5.06 -18.83
N HIS A 304 3.89 -6.12 -18.17
CA HIS A 304 4.47 -7.46 -18.30
C HIS A 304 3.98 -8.07 -19.60
N ARG A 305 4.87 -8.21 -20.58
CA ARG A 305 4.46 -8.52 -21.97
C ARG A 305 3.72 -9.84 -22.08
N ASN A 306 4.07 -10.83 -21.26
CA ASN A 306 3.40 -12.13 -21.28
C ASN A 306 2.02 -12.12 -20.62
N LYS A 307 1.67 -11.06 -19.88
CA LYS A 307 0.38 -10.89 -19.20
C LYS A 307 -0.60 -10.01 -19.97
N LEU A 308 -0.13 -9.23 -20.94
CA LEU A 308 -0.98 -8.34 -21.74
C LEU A 308 -2.18 -9.06 -22.37
N SER A 309 -1.95 -10.20 -23.04
CA SER A 309 -3.03 -10.96 -23.67
C SER A 309 -4.05 -11.48 -22.66
N GLU A 310 -3.60 -11.89 -21.49
CA GLU A 310 -4.44 -12.39 -20.40
C GLU A 310 -5.35 -11.28 -19.86
N VAL A 311 -4.79 -10.08 -19.63
CA VAL A 311 -5.56 -8.90 -19.18
C VAL A 311 -6.61 -8.50 -20.21
N LEU A 312 -6.26 -8.43 -21.49
CA LEU A 312 -7.19 -8.03 -22.56
C LEU A 312 -8.39 -8.98 -22.68
N VAL A 313 -8.15 -10.29 -22.51
CA VAL A 313 -9.21 -11.31 -22.48
C VAL A 313 -10.07 -11.14 -21.23
N ALA A 314 -9.46 -10.98 -20.06
CA ALA A 314 -10.18 -10.86 -18.79
C ALA A 314 -11.14 -9.66 -18.74
N VAL A 315 -10.75 -8.52 -19.33
CA VAL A 315 -11.61 -7.31 -19.38
C VAL A 315 -12.56 -7.28 -20.58
N ASN A 316 -12.56 -8.33 -21.41
CA ASN A 316 -13.33 -8.41 -22.67
C ASN A 316 -13.09 -7.18 -23.58
N ALA A 317 -11.85 -6.74 -23.72
CA ALA A 317 -11.49 -5.50 -24.43
C ALA A 317 -11.94 -5.46 -25.90
N SER A 318 -12.08 -6.62 -26.56
CA SER A 318 -12.48 -6.74 -27.96
C SER A 318 -14.00 -6.78 -28.18
N ALA A 319 -14.81 -6.82 -27.12
CA ALA A 319 -16.27 -6.91 -27.24
C ALA A 319 -16.90 -5.51 -27.17
N ASN A 320 -17.83 -5.22 -28.11
CA ASN A 320 -18.62 -3.98 -28.11
C ASN A 320 -19.48 -3.78 -26.84
N HIS A 321 -19.67 -4.85 -26.06
CA HIS A 321 -20.34 -4.87 -24.75
C HIS A 321 -19.39 -5.22 -23.58
N GLY A 322 -18.08 -5.17 -23.80
CA GLY A 322 -17.07 -5.52 -22.80
C GLY A 322 -17.10 -4.61 -21.57
N THR A 323 -16.51 -5.10 -20.48
CA THR A 323 -16.51 -4.45 -19.16
C THR A 323 -16.07 -2.99 -19.23
N MET A 324 -15.05 -2.68 -20.02
CA MET A 324 -14.54 -1.31 -20.20
C MET A 324 -15.56 -0.37 -20.89
N MET A 325 -16.27 -0.86 -21.91
CA MET A 325 -17.31 -0.09 -22.60
C MET A 325 -18.55 0.14 -21.73
N GLN A 326 -18.86 -0.79 -20.83
CA GLN A 326 -19.96 -0.60 -19.88
C GLN A 326 -19.63 0.44 -18.80
N ILE A 327 -18.39 0.45 -18.31
CA ILE A 327 -17.92 1.47 -17.35
C ILE A 327 -17.98 2.87 -17.97
N LEU A 328 -17.43 3.04 -19.18
CA LEU A 328 -17.41 4.33 -19.89
C LEU A 328 -18.79 4.89 -20.25
N ARG A 329 -19.83 4.05 -20.29
CA ARG A 329 -21.23 4.48 -20.57
C ARG A 329 -22.01 4.88 -19.32
N LYS A 330 -21.49 4.59 -18.11
CA LYS A 330 -22.14 4.91 -16.83
C LYS A 330 -21.61 6.20 -16.19
N THR A 331 -20.43 6.68 -16.61
CA THR A 331 -19.93 8.03 -16.35
C THR A 331 -20.61 9.03 -17.26
#